data_AF-A0A846C6D0-F1
#
_entry.id   AF-A0A846C6D0-F1
#
_cell.length_a   1.000
_cell.length_b   1.000
_cell.length_c   1.000
_cell.angle_alpha   90.00
_cell.angle_beta   90.00
_cell.angle_gamma   90.00
#
_symmetry.space_group_name_H-M   'P 1'
#
loop_
_entity.id
_entity.type
_entity.pdbx_description
1 polymer ?
#
loop_
_entity_poly.entity_id
_entity_poly.type
_entity_poly.pdbx_seq_one_letter_code
_entity_poly.pdbx_strand_id
1 'polypeptide(L)' 'MKNYQIAQKIYESANSLVYRGTLQSDNQPVILKILKENYPSPSELNRYKQEYKITQSL' A
#
# COMPACT_ATOMS: atom_id res chain seq x y z
N MET A 1 14.40 2.79 0.06
CA MET A 1 13.31 2.72 -0.94
C MET A 1 13.90 2.52 -2.35
N LYS A 2 14.75 1.50 -2.53
CA LYS A 2 15.45 1.27 -3.80
C LYS A 2 14.82 0.04 -4.44
N ASN A 3 14.33 0.18 -5.68
CA ASN A 3 13.83 -0.87 -6.60
C ASN A 3 12.35 -0.81 -6.97
N TYR A 4 11.57 0.22 -6.61
CA TYR A 4 10.21 0.39 -7.16
C TYR A 4 10.16 1.59 -8.11
N GLN A 5 9.65 1.37 -9.32
CA GLN A 5 9.29 2.45 -10.23
C GLN A 5 7.78 2.69 -10.12
N ILE A 6 7.40 3.82 -9.53
CA ILE A 6 5.99 4.24 -9.45
C ILE A 6 5.57 4.72 -10.85
N ALA A 7 4.53 4.10 -11.41
CA ALA A 7 4.03 4.45 -12.74
C ALA A 7 2.88 5.47 -12.64
N GLN A 8 1.84 5.17 -11.85
CA GLN A 8 0.68 6.06 -11.72
C GLN A 8 -0.09 5.84 -10.41
N LYS A 9 -0.74 6.90 -9.91
CA LYS A 9 -1.76 6.79 -8.86
C LYS A 9 -3.04 6.24 -9.48
N ILE A 10 -3.55 5.13 -8.96
CA ILE A 10 -4.77 4.48 -9.49
C ILE A 10 -5.97 4.67 -8.57
N TYR A 11 -5.75 5.02 -7.31
CA TYR A 11 -6.83 5.27 -6.36
C TYR A 11 -6.37 6.15 -5.20
N GLU A 12 -7.31 6.91 -4.65
CA GLU A 12 -7.10 7.79 -3.50
C GLU A 12 -8.34 7.75 -2.60
N SER A 13 -8.14 7.40 -1.34
CA SER A 13 -9.15 7.51 -0.28
C SER A 13 -8.81 8.64 0.69
N ALA A 14 -9.65 8.84 1.71
CA ALA A 14 -9.39 9.77 2.79
C ALA A 14 -8.07 9.48 3.54
N ASN A 15 -7.71 8.20 3.68
CA ASN A 15 -6.61 7.75 4.54
C ASN A 15 -5.46 7.04 3.79
N SER A 16 -5.59 6.78 2.49
CA SER A 16 -4.57 6.06 1.73
C SER A 16 -4.50 6.47 0.27
N LEU A 17 -3.34 6.20 -0.33
CA LEU A 17 -3.05 6.35 -1.74
C LEU A 17 -2.64 4.99 -2.28
N VAL A 18 -3.17 4.63 -3.46
CA VAL A 18 -2.79 3.38 -4.14
C VAL A 18 -2.11 3.74 -5.45
N TYR A 19 -0.89 3.23 -5.60
CA TYR A 19 -0.08 3.38 -6.80
C TYR A 19 0.12 2.03 -7.48
N ARG A 20 0.11 2.08 -8.81
CA ARG A 20 0.66 1.00 -9.63
C ARG A 20 2.11 1.32 -9.93
N GLY A 21 2.98 0.31 -9.78
CA GLY A 21 4.38 0.42 -10.13
C GLY A 21 4.96 -0.91 -10.60
N THR A 22 6.26 -0.92 -10.83
CA THR A 22 7.03 -2.12 -11.16
C THR A 22 8.19 -2.28 -10.18
N LEU A 23 8.43 -3.51 -9.75
CA LEU A 23 9.63 -3.89 -9.03
C LEU A 23 10.76 -4.06 -10.05
N GLN A 24 11.85 -3.30 -9.91
CA GLN A 24 12.92 -3.21 -10.90
C GLN A 24 13.80 -4.46 -10.98
N SER A 25 13.85 -5.29 -9.93
CA SER A 25 14.68 -6.51 -9.94
C SER A 25 14.22 -7.53 -10.98
N ASP A 26 12.95 -7.50 -11.36
CA ASP A 26 12.27 -8.59 -12.06
C ASP A 26 11.09 -8.09 -12.92
N ASN A 27 10.93 -6.76 -13.08
CA ASN A 27 9.83 -6.11 -13.81
C ASN A 27 8.43 -6.55 -13.36
N GLN A 28 8.31 -7.07 -12.14
CA GLN A 28 7.05 -7.56 -11.60
C GLN A 28 6.11 -6.37 -11.35
N PRO A 29 4.87 -6.35 -11.91
CA PRO A 29 3.88 -5.33 -11.57
C PRO A 29 3.49 -5.46 -10.10
N VAL A 30 3.50 -4.32 -9.39
CA VAL A 30 3.17 -4.25 -7.96
C VAL A 30 2.15 -3.15 -7.68
N ILE A 31 1.40 -3.33 -6.58
CA ILE A 31 0.48 -2.34 -6.04
C ILE A 31 1.03 -1.83 -4.70
N LEU A 32 1.22 -0.52 -4.59
CA LEU A 32 1.74 0.14 -3.40
C LEU A 32 0.61 0.90 -2.72
N LYS A 33 0.18 0.46 -1.52
CA LYS A 33 -0.78 1.17 -0.66
C LYS A 33 -0.01 1.99 0.37
N ILE A 34 -0.04 3.30 0.25
CA ILE A 34 0.63 4.26 1.14
C ILE A 34 -0.43 4.90 2.03
N LEU A 35 -0.21 4.90 3.34
CA LEU A 35 -1.10 5.55 4.30
C LEU A 35 -0.79 7.06 4.33
N LYS A 36 -1.83 7.90 4.37
CA LYS A 36 -1.69 9.37 4.38
C LYS A 36 -1.32 9.92 5.77
N GLU A 37 -1.62 9.20 6.84
CA GLU A 37 -1.30 9.64 8.19
C GLU A 37 0.11 9.21 8.60
N ASN A 38 0.87 10.16 9.16
CA ASN A 38 2.19 9.89 9.73
C ASN A 38 2.12 8.96 10.97
N TYR A 39 0.97 8.93 11.65
CA TYR A 39 0.64 8.00 12.72
C TYR A 39 -0.87 7.72 12.68
N PRO A 40 -1.32 6.53 12.22
CA PRO A 40 -2.73 6.18 12.29
C PRO A 40 -3.18 6.18 13.75
N SER A 41 -4.41 6.61 14.00
CA SER A 41 -5.04 6.42 15.30
C SER A 41 -4.98 4.93 15.71
N PRO A 42 -4.95 4.59 17.02
CA PRO A 42 -4.90 3.19 17.46
C PRO A 42 -6.01 2.30 16.87
N SER A 43 -7.19 2.87 16.62
CA SER A 43 -8.31 2.22 15.95
C SER A 43 -8.00 1.89 14.49
N GLU A 44 -7.38 2.80 13.75
CA GLU A 44 -6.98 2.57 12.36
C GLU A 44 -5.85 1.56 12.24
N LEU A 45 -4.89 1.58 13.17
CA LEU A 45 -3.83 0.58 13.23
C LEU A 45 -4.40 -0.83 13.47
N ASN A 46 -5.41 -0.95 14.33
CA ASN A 46 -6.14 -2.20 14.53
C ASN A 46 -6.89 -2.65 13.27
N ARG A 47 -7.56 -1.73 12.58
CA ARG A 47 -8.23 -2.03 11.30
C ARG A 47 -7.22 -2.53 10.25
N TYR A 48 -6.07 -1.88 10.09
CA TYR A 48 -5.06 -2.32 9.13
C TYR A 48 -4.47 -3.70 9.46
N LYS A 49 -4.23 -4.00 10.74
CA LYS A 49 -3.83 -5.35 11.16
C LYS A 49 -4.88 -6.39 10.81
N GLN A 50 -6.16 -6.06 10.95
CA GLN A 50 -7.26 -6.96 10.61
C GLN A 50 -7.37 -7.17 9.11
N GLU A 51 -7.30 -6.10 8.31
CA GLU A 51 -7.21 -6.18 6.84
C GLU A 51 -6.06 -7.09 6.41
N TYR A 52 -4.85 -6.87 6.93
CA TYR A 52 -3.67 -7.68 6.61
C TYR A 52 -3.88 -9.16 6.93
N LYS A 53 -4.39 -9.49 8.13
CA LYS A 53 -4.66 -10.88 8.53
C LYS A 53 -5.62 -11.58 7.58
N ILE A 54 -6.65 -10.89 7.10
CA ILE A 54 -7.63 -11.47 6.15
C ILE A 54 -6.98 -11.70 4.78
N THR A 55 -6.20 -10.73 4.30
CA THR A 55 -5.62 -10.79 2.95
C THR A 55 -4.34 -11.62 2.87
N GLN A 56 -3.66 -11.89 3.98
CA GLN A 56 -2.40 -12.64 3.98
C GLN A 56 -2.59 -14.13 3.63
N SER A 57 -3.75 -14.70 3.94
CA SER A 57 -4.07 -16.10 3.67
C SER A 57 -4.77 -16.34 2.32
N LEU A 58 -4.86 -15.31 1.48
CA LEU A 58 -5.46 -15.34 0.14
C LEU A 58 -4.35 -15.22 -0.91
#